data_AF-A0A7K0X2N7-F1
#
_entry.id   AF-A0A7K0X2N7-F1
#
_cell.length_a   1.000
_cell.length_b   1.000
_cell.length_c   1.000
_cell.angle_alpha   90.00
_cell.angle_beta   90.00
_cell.angle_gamma   90.00
#
_symmetry.space_group_name_H-M   'P 1'
#
loop_
_entity.id
_entity.type
_entity.pdbx_description
1 polymer ?
#
loop_
_entity_poly.entity_id
_entity_poly.type
_entity_poly.pdbx_seq_one_letter_code
_entity_poly.pdbx_strand_id
1 'polypeptide(L)'
;MGRAGLAVSAALVAVLVTAASGGAAPDAKAPAPTTIVKVTGNASEGFGIEYYDGSSAFPPTDSEALAECQEYTAKVGRIRCRVEVKTWYRDLVETKRAIKYARRS
;
A
#
# COMPACT_ATOMS: atom_id res chain seq x y z
N MET A 1 -0.87 69.31 37.30
CA MET A 1 -2.07 69.86 36.63
C MET A 1 -1.97 69.52 35.14
N GLY A 2 -3.05 69.00 34.52
CA GLY A 2 -3.19 68.73 33.07
C GLY A 2 -2.91 67.27 32.68
N ARG A 3 -3.88 66.33 32.70
CA ARG A 3 -4.94 66.01 31.71
C ARG A 3 -4.47 65.51 30.34
N ALA A 4 -4.92 64.28 30.03
CA ALA A 4 -5.36 63.71 28.74
C ALA A 4 -4.37 63.78 27.56
N GLY A 5 -3.97 62.69 26.90
CA GLY A 5 -4.77 61.57 26.43
C GLY A 5 -4.96 61.72 24.92
N LEU A 6 -4.38 60.84 24.11
CA LEU A 6 -4.81 60.56 22.74
C LEU A 6 -4.22 59.24 22.26
N ALA A 7 -5.12 58.29 21.97
CA ALA A 7 -4.86 57.05 21.27
C ALA A 7 -4.42 57.32 19.82
N VAL A 8 -3.77 56.34 19.18
CA VAL A 8 -4.24 55.69 17.94
C VAL A 8 -3.22 54.64 17.47
N SER A 9 -3.81 53.55 16.98
CA SER A 9 -3.35 52.22 16.60
C SER A 9 -2.36 52.10 15.41
N ALA A 10 -1.91 50.84 15.25
CA ALA A 10 -1.47 50.15 14.01
C ALA A 10 0.01 50.37 13.61
N ALA A 11 0.81 49.38 13.21
CA ALA A 11 0.53 48.02 12.77
C ALA A 11 1.75 47.12 13.05
N LEU A 12 1.49 45.92 13.58
CA LEU A 12 2.44 44.81 13.59
C LEU A 12 2.49 44.20 12.18
N VAL A 13 3.57 44.42 11.45
CA VAL A 13 3.87 43.67 10.22
C VAL A 13 4.90 42.61 10.59
N ALA A 14 4.42 41.46 11.08
CA ALA A 14 5.22 40.25 11.23
C ALA A 14 5.18 39.49 9.89
N VAL A 15 6.21 39.63 9.06
CA VAL A 15 6.42 38.75 7.90
C VAL A 15 7.05 37.47 8.41
N LEU A 16 6.22 36.47 8.73
CA LEU A 16 6.64 35.09 8.90
C LEU A 16 6.70 34.44 7.51
N VAL A 17 7.91 34.27 6.99
CA VAL A 17 8.18 33.42 5.82
C VAL A 17 7.99 31.98 6.26
N THR A 18 6.78 31.46 6.13
CA THR A 18 6.52 30.02 6.24
C THR A 18 6.99 29.35 4.96
N ALA A 19 8.14 28.67 5.04
CA ALA A 19 8.57 27.70 4.04
C ALA A 19 7.50 26.60 3.95
N ALA A 20 6.67 26.68 2.92
CA ALA A 20 5.74 25.61 2.56
C ALA A 20 6.54 24.45 1.97
N SER A 21 7.06 23.57 2.84
CA SER A 21 7.27 22.17 2.47
C SER A 21 5.87 21.59 2.21
N GLY A 22 5.45 21.64 0.94
CA GLY A 22 4.17 21.10 0.47
C GLY A 22 4.12 19.58 0.59
N GLY A 23 3.94 19.08 1.82
CA GLY A 23 3.33 17.78 2.04
C GLY A 23 1.83 17.95 1.87
N ALA A 24 1.29 17.60 0.71
CA ALA A 24 -0.15 17.46 0.56
C ALA A 24 -0.66 16.51 1.66
N ALA A 25 -1.68 16.93 2.41
CA ALA A 25 -2.35 16.04 3.34
C ALA A 25 -2.82 14.80 2.55
N PRO A 26 -2.62 13.56 3.05
CA PRO A 26 -3.06 12.38 2.34
C PRO A 26 -4.56 12.50 2.10
N ASP A 27 -4.96 12.36 0.84
CA ASP A 27 -6.37 12.35 0.46
C ASP A 27 -7.02 11.20 1.22
N ALA A 28 -7.89 11.51 2.19
CA ALA A 28 -8.51 10.52 3.07
C ALA A 28 -9.38 9.50 2.30
N LYS A 29 -9.62 9.76 1.01
CA LYS A 29 -10.33 8.86 0.10
C LYS A 29 -9.41 7.95 -0.71
N ALA A 30 -8.11 8.25 -0.78
CA ALA A 30 -7.16 7.42 -1.52
C ALA A 30 -6.95 6.07 -0.82
N PRO A 31 -6.88 4.95 -1.57
CA PRO A 31 -6.51 3.66 -1.00
C PRO A 31 -5.15 3.69 -0.31
N ALA A 32 -4.93 2.73 0.60
CA ALA A 32 -3.61 2.54 1.20
C ALA A 32 -2.56 2.27 0.10
N PRO A 33 -1.29 2.73 0.24
CA PRO A 33 -0.21 2.52 -0.73
C PRO A 33 -0.08 1.07 -1.21
N THR A 34 -0.23 0.12 -0.29
CA THR A 34 -0.13 -1.34 -0.51
C THR A 34 -1.42 -1.99 -1.02
N THR A 35 -2.41 -1.20 -1.42
CA THR A 35 -3.64 -1.75 -2.02
C THR A 35 -3.29 -2.40 -3.35
N ILE A 36 -3.62 -3.67 -3.54
CA ILE A 36 -3.42 -4.37 -4.81
C ILE A 36 -4.42 -3.82 -5.83
N VAL A 37 -3.90 -3.25 -6.92
CA VAL A 37 -4.73 -2.67 -7.98
C VAL A 37 -4.74 -3.52 -9.25
N LYS A 38 -3.74 -4.37 -9.45
CA LYS A 38 -3.67 -5.31 -10.58
C LYS A 38 -2.99 -6.60 -10.18
N VAL A 39 -3.52 -7.71 -10.68
CA VAL A 39 -2.87 -9.03 -10.62
C VAL A 39 -2.81 -9.62 -12.03
N THR A 40 -1.62 -10.02 -12.48
CA THR A 40 -1.36 -10.63 -13.80
C THR A 40 -0.72 -12.01 -13.65
N GLY A 41 -0.61 -12.75 -14.74
CA GLY A 41 0.01 -14.09 -14.71
C GLY A 41 -0.85 -15.16 -14.04
N ASN A 42 -0.19 -16.25 -13.63
CA ASN A 42 -0.78 -17.44 -13.02
C ASN A 42 0.25 -18.16 -12.15
N ALA A 43 -0.18 -19.21 -11.43
CA ALA A 43 0.67 -19.91 -10.47
C ALA A 43 1.90 -20.59 -11.11
N SER A 44 1.72 -21.18 -12.30
CA SER A 44 2.78 -21.94 -12.99
C SER A 44 3.84 -21.07 -13.67
N GLU A 45 3.45 -19.92 -14.20
CA GLU A 45 4.35 -19.01 -14.92
C GLU A 45 4.83 -17.84 -14.06
N GLY A 46 4.21 -17.64 -12.89
CA GLY A 46 4.46 -16.52 -11.99
C GLY A 46 3.34 -15.49 -12.03
N PHE A 47 3.05 -14.92 -10.87
CA PHE A 47 2.13 -13.80 -10.72
C PHE A 47 2.89 -12.47 -10.78
N GLY A 48 2.24 -11.43 -11.28
CA GLY A 48 2.65 -10.05 -11.08
C GLY A 48 1.58 -9.33 -10.25
N ILE A 49 2.01 -8.60 -9.22
CA ILE A 49 1.14 -7.82 -8.32
C ILE A 49 1.55 -6.36 -8.45
N GLU A 50 0.61 -5.49 -8.82
CA GLU A 50 0.83 -4.03 -8.81
C GLU A 50 0.02 -3.40 -7.69
N TYR A 51 0.67 -2.49 -6.97
CA TYR A 51 0.12 -1.76 -5.83
C TYR A 51 -0.27 -0.33 -6.22
N TYR A 52 -1.10 0.29 -5.38
CA TYR A 52 -1.64 1.63 -5.62
C TYR A 52 -0.55 2.71 -5.65
N ASP A 53 0.53 2.54 -4.89
CA ASP A 53 1.70 3.42 -4.90
C ASP A 53 2.60 3.28 -6.15
N GLY A 54 2.23 2.41 -7.09
CA GLY A 54 2.98 2.15 -8.31
C GLY A 54 4.09 1.12 -8.16
N SER A 55 4.32 0.59 -6.95
CA SER A 55 5.26 -0.52 -6.75
C SER A 55 4.69 -1.83 -7.30
N SER A 56 5.58 -2.81 -7.50
CA SER A 56 5.19 -4.14 -7.96
C SER A 56 5.96 -5.24 -7.22
N ALA A 57 5.33 -6.41 -7.12
CA ALA A 57 5.93 -7.62 -6.59
C ALA A 57 5.72 -8.79 -7.55
N PHE A 58 6.75 -9.63 -7.64
CA PHE A 58 6.79 -10.82 -8.49
C PHE A 58 7.11 -12.01 -7.58
N PRO A 59 6.09 -12.62 -6.95
CA PRO A 59 6.31 -13.82 -6.18
C PRO A 59 6.94 -14.95 -7.02
N PRO A 60 7.56 -15.93 -6.36
CA PRO A 60 7.97 -17.15 -7.03
C PRO A 60 6.79 -17.83 -7.74
N THR A 61 7.09 -18.77 -8.63
CA THR A 61 6.10 -19.72 -9.12
C THR A 61 5.65 -20.66 -8.01
N ASP A 62 4.51 -21.32 -8.21
CA ASP A 62 4.03 -22.34 -7.26
C ASP A 62 5.03 -23.49 -7.10
N SER A 63 5.70 -23.87 -8.18
CA SER A 63 6.72 -24.92 -8.16
C SER A 63 7.92 -24.55 -7.30
N GLU A 64 8.41 -23.32 -7.41
CA GLU A 64 9.51 -22.79 -6.60
C GLU A 64 9.09 -22.66 -5.13
N ALA A 65 7.91 -22.09 -4.85
CA ALA A 65 7.40 -21.96 -3.48
C ALA A 65 7.16 -23.31 -2.81
N LEU A 66 6.71 -24.33 -3.56
CA LEU A 66 6.53 -25.69 -3.04
C LEU A 66 7.86 -26.44 -2.86
N ALA A 67 8.91 -26.08 -3.62
CA ALA A 67 10.25 -26.64 -3.44
C ALA A 67 10.83 -26.21 -2.09
N GLU A 68 10.72 -24.92 -1.74
CA GLU A 68 11.13 -24.38 -0.44
C GLU A 68 10.45 -25.10 0.73
N CYS A 69 9.21 -25.56 0.55
CA CYS A 69 8.53 -26.33 1.59
C CYS A 69 9.20 -27.68 1.90
N GLN A 70 10.07 -28.22 1.05
CA GLN A 70 10.78 -29.47 1.33
C GLN A 70 11.96 -29.29 2.30
N GLU A 71 12.45 -28.06 2.45
CA GLU A 71 13.56 -27.73 3.35
C GLU A 71 13.18 -27.87 4.83
N TYR A 72 11.88 -27.85 5.16
CA TYR A 72 11.42 -28.10 6.52
C TYR A 72 11.64 -29.57 6.92
N THR A 73 12.50 -29.79 7.92
CA THR A 73 12.78 -31.14 8.45
C THR A 73 11.53 -31.81 9.05
N ALA A 74 10.74 -31.06 9.82
CA ALA A 74 9.55 -31.57 10.47
C ALA A 74 8.39 -31.76 9.48
N LYS A 75 7.73 -32.93 9.50
CA LYS A 75 6.57 -33.23 8.65
C LYS A 75 5.45 -32.20 8.77
N VAL A 76 5.15 -31.75 9.99
CA VAL A 76 4.12 -30.74 10.26
C VAL A 76 4.49 -29.40 9.61
N GLY A 77 5.77 -29.00 9.67
CA GLY A 77 6.27 -27.80 9.00
C GLY A 77 6.06 -27.84 7.49
N ARG A 78 6.39 -28.97 6.85
CA ARG A 78 6.16 -29.16 5.40
C ARG A 78 4.69 -29.04 5.02
N ILE A 79 3.80 -29.68 5.79
CA ILE A 79 2.36 -29.62 5.52
C ILE A 79 1.85 -28.19 5.66
N ARG A 80 2.23 -27.50 6.73
CA ARG A 80 1.85 -26.11 6.97
C ARG A 80 2.31 -25.20 5.82
N CYS A 81 3.58 -25.28 5.44
CA CYS A 81 4.13 -24.52 4.32
C CYS A 81 3.33 -24.77 3.03
N ARG A 82 3.07 -26.03 2.69
CA ARG A 82 2.31 -26.37 1.47
C ARG A 82 0.88 -25.83 1.49
N VAL A 83 0.23 -25.80 2.65
CA VAL A 83 -1.12 -25.24 2.80
C VAL A 83 -1.09 -23.73 2.66
N GLU A 84 -0.13 -23.05 3.30
CA GLU A 84 0.06 -21.60 3.20
C GLU A 84 0.31 -21.19 1.75
N VAL A 85 1.25 -21.86 1.06
CA VAL A 85 1.54 -21.66 -0.37
C VAL A 85 0.27 -21.82 -1.21
N LYS A 86 -0.42 -22.95 -1.12
CA LYS A 86 -1.63 -23.21 -1.93
C LYS A 86 -2.74 -22.21 -1.67
N THR A 87 -2.92 -21.80 -0.42
CA THR A 87 -3.95 -20.82 -0.03
C THR A 87 -3.62 -19.47 -0.65
N TRP A 88 -2.37 -19.04 -0.53
CA TRP A 88 -1.93 -17.76 -1.05
C TRP A 88 -2.10 -17.64 -2.58
N TYR A 89 -1.69 -18.64 -3.36
CA TYR A 89 -1.90 -18.63 -4.82
C TYR A 89 -3.38 -18.69 -5.22
N ARG A 90 -4.20 -19.45 -4.49
CA ARG A 90 -5.66 -19.44 -4.70
C ARG A 90 -6.24 -18.04 -4.48
N ASP A 91 -5.83 -17.39 -3.40
CA ASP A 91 -6.36 -16.07 -3.05
C ASP A 91 -5.92 -14.98 -4.03
N LEU A 92 -4.75 -15.12 -4.67
CA LEU A 92 -4.35 -14.26 -5.80
C LEU A 92 -5.24 -14.44 -7.02
N VAL A 93 -5.65 -15.67 -7.36
CA VAL A 93 -6.60 -15.92 -8.45
C VAL A 93 -7.93 -15.25 -8.17
N GLU A 94 -8.43 -15.37 -6.94
CA GLU A 94 -9.69 -14.73 -6.54
C GLU A 94 -9.59 -13.21 -6.53
N THR A 95 -8.48 -12.65 -6.04
CA THR A 95 -8.21 -11.21 -6.07
C THR A 95 -8.19 -10.69 -7.51
N LYS A 96 -7.51 -11.39 -8.42
CA LYS A 96 -7.50 -11.08 -9.86
C LYS A 96 -8.92 -11.06 -10.45
N ARG A 97 -9.76 -12.03 -10.09
CA ARG A 97 -11.15 -12.12 -10.55
C ARG A 97 -11.99 -10.97 -9.99
N ALA A 98 -11.85 -10.66 -8.70
CA ALA A 98 -12.56 -9.58 -8.02
C ALA A 98 -12.23 -8.21 -8.66
N ILE A 99 -10.94 -7.91 -8.89
CA ILE A 99 -10.51 -6.68 -9.57
C ILE A 99 -11.08 -6.62 -10.98
N LYS A 100 -11.02 -7.72 -11.74
CA LYS A 100 -11.60 -7.78 -13.09
C LYS A 100 -13.11 -7.54 -13.07
N TYR A 101 -13.81 -8.04 -12.06
CA TYR A 101 -15.24 -7.80 -11.89
C TYR A 101 -15.54 -6.33 -11.58
N ALA A 102 -14.87 -5.75 -10.58
CA ALA A 102 -15.05 -4.36 -10.17
C ALA A 102 -14.72 -3.33 -11.27
N ARG A 103 -13.83 -3.67 -12.21
CA ARG A 103 -13.52 -2.79 -13.36
C ARG A 103 -14.56 -2.83 -14.48
N ARG A 104 -15.49 -3.79 -14.47
CA ARG A 104 -16.55 -3.93 -15.48
C ARG A 104 -17.87 -3.31 -15.04
N SER A 105 -18.04 -3.06 -13.75
CA SER A 105 -19.16 -2.33 -13.13
C SER A 105 -18.90 -0.83 -13.16
#